data_AF-A0AAE3ZCN2-F1
#
_entry.id   AF-A0AAE3ZCN2-F1
#
_cell.length_a   1.000
_cell.length_b   1.000
_cell.length_c   1.000
_cell.angle_alpha   90.00
_cell.angle_beta   90.00
_cell.angle_gamma   90.00
#
_symmetry.space_group_name_H-M   'P 1'
#
loop_
_entity.id
_entity.type
_entity.pdbx_description
1 polymer ?
#
loop_
_entity_poly.entity_id
_entity_poly.type
_entity_poly.pdbx_seq_one_letter_code
_entity_poly.pdbx_strand_id
1 'polypeptide(L)'
;MFTPDPIPRPTGPPASSTPLGDYLDRVEQSGARRGVDNGYAVLPRSLAESMPLPWQQHMHRLLAEFHEAFGHLQWPVYQVVPSRYEWLVDLDDDQLAEVGCTVEVGDSGELEYRQRDGTRIPDPEERQVLVSCLDPVPKRQPDPGSGTAPPPAPPSW
;
A
#
# COMPACT_ATOMS: atom_id res chain seq x y z
N MET A 1 4.88 -42.66 43.16
CA MET A 1 5.68 -41.91 42.15
C MET A 1 4.69 -41.22 41.24
N PHE A 2 4.61 -39.89 41.28
CA PHE A 2 3.81 -39.08 40.35
C PHE A 2 4.69 -38.75 39.16
N THR A 3 4.38 -39.33 38.00
CA THR A 3 4.89 -38.84 36.71
C THR A 3 3.98 -37.71 36.27
N PRO A 4 4.46 -36.45 36.20
CA PRO A 4 3.64 -35.36 35.66
C PRO A 4 3.34 -35.63 34.19
N ASP A 5 2.07 -35.47 33.80
CA ASP A 5 1.62 -35.53 32.42
C ASP A 5 2.45 -34.56 31.55
N PRO A 6 2.84 -34.93 30.31
CA PRO A 6 3.59 -34.04 29.44
C PRO A 6 2.77 -32.79 29.11
N ILE A 7 3.42 -31.63 29.22
CA ILE A 7 2.86 -30.32 28.89
C ILE A 7 2.30 -30.37 27.46
N PRO A 8 1.00 -30.06 27.24
CA PRO A 8 0.42 -30.05 25.90
C PRO A 8 1.15 -29.02 25.04
N ARG A 9 1.80 -29.50 23.97
CA ARG A 9 2.43 -28.61 22.99
C ARG A 9 1.34 -27.93 22.16
N PRO A 10 1.38 -26.60 21.98
CA PRO A 10 0.43 -25.92 21.11
C PRO A 10 0.53 -26.50 19.68
N THR A 11 -0.59 -27.01 19.17
CA THR A 11 -0.76 -27.49 17.79
C THR A 11 -0.94 -26.31 16.86
N GLY A 12 0.16 -25.62 16.57
CA GLY A 12 0.20 -24.57 15.56
C GLY A 12 1.64 -24.34 15.10
N PRO A 13 1.83 -23.83 13.86
CA PRO A 13 3.15 -23.32 13.47
C PRO A 13 3.64 -22.31 14.52
N PRO A 14 4.95 -22.22 14.76
CA PRO A 14 5.50 -21.28 15.75
C PRO A 14 4.97 -19.87 15.48
N ALA A 15 4.62 -19.15 16.55
CA ALA A 15 4.24 -17.75 16.43
C ALA A 15 5.39 -16.99 15.76
N SER A 16 5.09 -16.31 14.66
CA SER A 16 6.08 -15.56 13.90
C SER A 16 6.78 -14.52 14.78
N SER A 17 8.09 -14.36 14.58
CA SER A 17 8.85 -13.27 15.17
C SER A 17 8.57 -11.91 14.52
N THR A 18 7.87 -11.89 13.38
CA THR A 18 7.54 -10.69 12.59
C THR A 18 6.06 -10.67 12.19
N PRO A 19 5.11 -10.74 13.15
CA PRO A 19 3.69 -10.94 12.85
C PRO A 19 3.08 -9.85 11.97
N LEU A 20 3.57 -8.61 12.07
CA LEU A 20 3.16 -7.51 11.19
C LEU A 20 3.68 -7.68 9.76
N GLY A 21 4.94 -8.07 9.59
CA GLY A 21 5.54 -8.33 8.27
C GLY A 21 4.79 -9.45 7.54
N ASP A 22 4.58 -10.58 8.21
CA ASP A 22 3.83 -11.71 7.66
C ASP A 22 2.38 -11.36 7.27
N TYR A 23 1.77 -10.39 7.95
CA TYR A 23 0.46 -9.88 7.57
C TYR A 23 0.53 -9.04 6.29
N LEU A 24 1.47 -8.10 6.21
CA LEU A 24 1.65 -7.23 5.05
C LEU A 24 2.04 -8.01 3.80
N ASP A 25 2.94 -8.98 3.90
CA ASP A 25 3.35 -9.85 2.78
C ASP A 25 2.16 -10.62 2.20
N ARG A 26 1.31 -11.18 3.06
CA ARG A 26 0.09 -11.88 2.62
C ARG A 26 -0.92 -10.94 1.98
N VAL A 27 -1.00 -9.70 2.48
CA VAL A 27 -1.87 -8.68 1.90
C VAL A 27 -1.40 -8.31 0.49
N GLU A 28 -0.10 -8.03 0.31
CA GLU A 28 0.53 -7.75 -0.99
C GLU A 28 0.30 -8.89 -1.98
N GLN A 29 0.64 -10.13 -1.60
CA GLN A 29 0.52 -11.32 -2.45
C GLN A 29 -0.91 -11.64 -2.86
N SER A 30 -1.89 -11.31 -2.02
CA SER A 30 -3.30 -11.63 -2.31
C SER A 30 -3.89 -10.78 -3.43
N GLY A 31 -3.28 -9.64 -3.77
CA GLY A 31 -3.82 -8.66 -4.74
C GLY A 31 -5.21 -8.08 -4.38
N ALA A 32 -5.82 -8.54 -3.28
CA ALA A 32 -7.21 -8.31 -2.92
C ALA A 32 -7.39 -7.13 -1.95
N ARG A 33 -6.31 -6.66 -1.33
CA ARG A 33 -6.31 -5.62 -0.31
C ARG A 33 -5.38 -4.50 -0.73
N ARG A 34 -5.99 -3.40 -1.17
CA ARG A 34 -5.32 -2.21 -1.73
C ARG A 34 -4.57 -1.44 -0.63
N GLY A 35 -3.40 -0.90 -0.96
CA GLY A 35 -2.66 0.02 -0.09
C GLY A 35 -1.44 -0.58 0.62
N VAL A 36 -0.94 -1.74 0.21
CA VAL A 36 0.36 -2.26 0.66
C VAL A 36 1.20 -2.61 -0.56
N ASP A 37 2.44 -2.13 -0.57
CA ASP A 37 3.50 -2.57 -1.46
C ASP A 37 4.76 -2.89 -0.64
N ASN A 38 5.85 -3.27 -1.32
CA ASN A 38 7.13 -3.60 -0.70
C ASN A 38 7.70 -2.49 0.22
N GLY A 39 7.43 -1.22 -0.07
CA GLY A 39 7.99 -0.07 0.64
C GLY A 39 7.05 0.55 1.68
N TYR A 40 5.73 0.47 1.46
CA TYR A 40 4.74 1.23 2.22
C TYR A 40 3.45 0.46 2.48
N ALA A 41 2.93 0.64 3.69
CA ALA A 41 1.53 0.37 4.01
C ALA A 41 0.81 1.72 4.20
N VAL A 42 -0.12 2.01 3.30
CA VAL A 42 -0.90 3.25 3.29
C VAL A 42 -2.26 2.99 3.92
N LEU A 43 -2.59 3.78 4.94
CA LEU A 43 -3.94 3.82 5.52
C LEU A 43 -4.60 5.16 5.18
N PRO A 44 -5.59 5.19 4.27
CA PRO A 44 -6.30 6.43 3.96
C PRO A 44 -6.99 7.00 5.20
N ARG A 45 -6.74 8.28 5.48
CA ARG A 45 -7.24 8.97 6.68
C ARG A 45 -8.76 8.89 6.82
N SER A 46 -9.50 9.08 5.73
CA SER A 46 -10.97 9.01 5.75
C SER A 46 -11.48 7.62 6.16
N LEU A 47 -10.81 6.55 5.72
CA LEU A 47 -11.14 5.19 6.14
C LEU A 47 -10.77 4.95 7.61
N ALA A 48 -9.59 5.39 8.04
CA ALA A 48 -9.15 5.29 9.43
C ALA A 48 -10.11 6.00 10.41
N GLU A 49 -10.54 7.21 10.07
CA GLU A 49 -11.47 8.01 10.88
C GLU A 49 -12.91 7.46 10.83
N SER A 50 -13.25 6.64 9.82
CA SER A 50 -14.57 5.98 9.72
C SER A 50 -14.66 4.64 10.46
N MET A 51 -13.55 4.15 11.01
CA MET A 51 -13.52 2.89 11.76
C MET A 51 -14.42 2.96 13.02
N PRO A 52 -14.91 1.83 13.55
CA PRO A 52 -15.61 1.79 14.83
C PRO A 52 -14.79 2.43 15.96
N LEU A 53 -15.45 3.09 16.91
CA LEU A 53 -14.78 3.80 18.02
C LEU A 53 -13.74 2.96 18.79
N PRO A 54 -13.98 1.68 19.12
CA PRO A 54 -12.97 0.86 19.78
C PRO A 54 -11.68 0.71 18.96
N TRP A 55 -11.80 0.63 17.63
CA TRP A 55 -10.65 0.53 16.73
C TRP A 55 -9.90 1.85 16.64
N GLN A 56 -10.62 2.98 16.57
CA GLN A 56 -10.00 4.30 16.62
C GLN A 56 -9.21 4.51 17.92
N GLN A 57 -9.76 4.07 19.06
CA GLN A 57 -9.07 4.16 20.36
C GLN A 57 -7.82 3.28 20.41
N HIS A 58 -7.88 2.07 19.86
CA HIS A 58 -6.72 1.18 19.78
C HIS A 58 -5.64 1.77 18.86
N MET A 59 -6.04 2.22 17.67
CA MET A 59 -5.14 2.86 16.70
C MET A 59 -4.49 4.12 17.26
N HIS A 60 -5.26 4.97 17.97
CA HIS A 60 -4.73 6.16 18.63
C HIS A 60 -3.61 5.82 19.62
N ARG A 61 -3.81 4.81 20.47
CA ARG A 61 -2.78 4.37 21.44
C ARG A 61 -1.54 3.84 20.73
N LEU A 62 -1.73 2.97 19.73
CA LEU A 62 -0.63 2.41 18.96
C LEU A 62 0.19 3.51 18.25
N LEU A 63 -0.47 4.47 17.61
CA LEU A 63 0.19 5.61 16.96
C LEU A 63 0.90 6.52 17.95
N ALA A 64 0.34 6.72 19.14
CA ALA A 64 1.00 7.51 20.19
C ALA A 64 2.31 6.85 20.65
N GLU A 65 2.27 5.55 20.96
CA GLU A 65 3.46 4.76 21.33
C GLU A 65 4.48 4.73 20.18
N PHE A 66 4.01 4.59 18.94
CA PHE A 66 4.85 4.62 17.75
C PHE A 66 5.58 5.96 17.59
N HIS A 67 4.88 7.08 17.72
CA HIS A 67 5.49 8.41 17.65
C HIS A 67 6.43 8.69 18.82
N GLU A 68 6.17 8.13 20.00
CA GLU A 68 7.12 8.24 21.13
C GLU A 68 8.40 7.45 20.85
N ALA A 69 8.28 6.21 20.39
CA ALA A 69 9.42 5.34 20.08
C ALA A 69 10.30 5.88 18.93
N PHE A 70 9.67 6.40 17.87
CA PHE A 70 10.35 6.84 16.66
C PHE A 70 10.43 8.36 16.49
N GLY A 71 9.98 9.14 17.47
CA GLY A 71 9.95 10.62 17.41
C GLY A 71 11.32 11.29 17.36
N HIS A 72 12.40 10.52 17.57
CA HIS A 72 13.77 10.95 17.36
C HIS A 72 14.14 11.09 15.87
N LEU A 73 13.36 10.50 14.96
CA LEU A 73 13.54 10.61 13.52
C LEU A 73 12.76 11.83 13.01
N GLN A 74 13.39 12.64 12.15
CA GLN A 74 12.72 13.74 11.46
C GLN A 74 12.08 13.24 10.17
N TRP A 75 10.78 12.98 10.21
CA TRP A 75 10.06 12.45 9.06
C TRP A 75 9.66 13.60 8.13
N PRO A 76 9.96 13.51 6.82
CA PRO A 76 9.44 14.47 5.87
C PRO A 76 7.93 14.29 5.69
N VAL A 77 7.28 15.28 5.08
CA VAL A 77 5.92 15.11 4.58
C VAL A 77 5.98 14.30 3.30
N TYR A 78 5.34 13.13 3.30
CA TYR A 78 5.24 12.28 2.11
C TYR A 78 4.02 12.66 1.27
N GLN A 79 4.22 12.77 -0.04
CA GLN A 79 3.13 12.88 -1.00
C GLN A 79 2.77 11.47 -1.47
N VAL A 80 1.53 11.05 -1.20
CA VAL A 80 0.99 9.77 -1.66
C VAL A 80 0.11 10.01 -2.87
N VAL A 81 0.37 9.29 -3.95
CA VAL A 81 -0.41 9.36 -5.19
C VAL A 81 -1.10 8.01 -5.39
N PRO A 82 -2.44 7.98 -5.60
CA PRO A 82 -3.12 6.77 -6.00
C PRO A 82 -2.63 6.35 -7.38
N SER A 83 -2.10 5.14 -7.48
CA SER A 83 -1.52 4.64 -8.73
C SER A 83 -1.98 3.23 -9.05
N ARG A 84 -1.84 2.84 -10.31
CA ARG A 84 -2.04 1.47 -10.79
C ARG A 84 -0.90 1.08 -11.73
N TYR A 85 -0.61 -0.22 -11.79
CA TYR A 85 0.33 -0.75 -12.76
C TYR A 85 -0.30 -0.75 -14.15
N GLU A 86 0.42 -0.19 -15.11
CA GLU A 86 0.11 -0.21 -16.54
C GLU A 86 1.37 -0.59 -17.33
N TRP A 87 1.19 -1.20 -18.50
CA TRP A 87 2.30 -1.50 -19.40
C TRP A 87 2.82 -0.21 -20.03
N LEU A 88 4.14 -0.07 -20.13
CA LEU A 88 4.78 1.12 -20.67
C LEU A 88 4.31 1.43 -22.10
N VAL A 89 4.08 0.38 -22.89
CA VAL A 89 3.63 0.47 -24.29
C VAL A 89 2.17 0.90 -24.45
N ASP A 90 1.37 0.81 -23.39
CA ASP A 90 -0.05 1.19 -23.40
C ASP A 90 -0.25 2.66 -22.98
N LEU A 91 0.83 3.35 -22.61
CA LEU A 91 0.78 4.73 -22.13
C LEU A 91 0.76 5.74 -23.27
N ASP A 92 -0.01 6.80 -23.08
CA ASP A 92 0.07 8.00 -23.92
C ASP A 92 1.28 8.88 -23.54
N ASP A 93 1.57 9.89 -24.37
CA ASP A 93 2.73 10.77 -24.19
C ASP A 93 2.72 11.52 -22.84
N ASP A 94 1.53 11.92 -22.35
CA ASP A 94 1.38 12.62 -21.08
C ASP A 94 1.66 11.68 -19.90
N GLN A 95 1.15 10.45 -19.97
CA GLN A 95 1.41 9.39 -18.98
C GLN A 95 2.87 8.95 -18.98
N LEU A 96 3.49 8.82 -20.15
CA LEU A 96 4.92 8.55 -20.27
C LEU A 96 5.73 9.65 -19.60
N ALA A 97 5.43 10.91 -19.87
CA ALA A 97 6.14 12.04 -19.27
C ALA A 97 6.00 12.07 -17.73
N GLU A 98 4.82 11.71 -17.21
CA GLU A 98 4.55 11.58 -15.77
C GLU A 98 5.48 10.56 -15.10
N VAL A 99 5.64 9.38 -15.71
CA VAL A 99 6.54 8.32 -15.21
C VAL A 99 8.01 8.54 -15.59
N GLY A 100 8.33 9.69 -16.20
CA GLY A 100 9.69 10.04 -16.60
C GLY A 100 10.21 9.24 -17.78
N CYS A 101 9.32 8.83 -18.68
CA CYS A 101 9.64 8.17 -19.93
C CYS A 101 9.20 9.03 -21.12
N THR A 102 9.76 8.76 -22.28
CA THR A 102 9.35 9.34 -23.57
C THR A 102 9.38 8.25 -24.63
N VAL A 103 8.62 8.44 -25.70
CA VAL A 103 8.68 7.61 -26.90
C VAL A 103 9.15 8.45 -28.06
N GLU A 104 10.11 7.94 -28.82
CA GLU A 104 10.67 8.59 -30.01
C GLU A 104 10.66 7.62 -31.18
N VAL A 105 10.61 8.14 -32.40
CA VAL A 105 10.77 7.33 -33.61
C VAL A 105 12.26 7.25 -33.93
N GLY A 106 12.84 6.05 -33.85
CA GLY A 106 14.25 5.82 -34.17
C GLY A 106 14.55 5.91 -35.67
N ASP A 107 15.83 5.84 -36.02
CA ASP A 107 16.30 5.94 -37.42
C ASP A 107 15.72 4.85 -38.35
N SER A 108 15.28 3.73 -37.78
CA SER A 108 14.61 2.64 -38.51
C SER A 108 13.11 2.85 -38.72
N GLY A 109 12.53 3.91 -38.15
CA GLY A 109 11.08 4.12 -38.10
C GLY A 109 10.35 3.37 -36.99
N GLU A 110 11.08 2.66 -36.13
CA GLU A 110 10.52 1.93 -34.98
C GLU A 110 10.40 2.82 -33.75
N LEU A 111 9.47 2.50 -32.85
CA LEU A 111 9.29 3.23 -31.59
C LEU A 111 10.39 2.83 -30.59
N GLU A 112 11.10 3.82 -30.06
CA GLU A 112 12.10 3.67 -29.01
C GLU A 112 11.62 4.37 -27.73
N TYR A 113 11.41 3.60 -26.68
CA TYR A 113 11.09 4.12 -25.35
C TYR A 113 12.39 4.50 -24.63
N ARG A 114 12.40 5.70 -24.03
CA ARG A 114 13.56 6.25 -23.33
C ARG A 114 13.16 6.73 -21.95
N GLN A 115 14.07 6.62 -20.99
CA GLN A 115 13.97 7.30 -19.72
C GLN A 115 14.29 8.79 -19.89
N ARG A 116 13.95 9.60 -18.88
CA ARG A 116 14.20 11.05 -18.87
C ARG A 116 15.67 11.43 -19.08
N ASP A 117 16.60 10.55 -18.74
CA ASP A 117 18.04 10.75 -18.97
C ASP A 117 18.49 10.41 -20.41
N GLY A 118 17.56 10.00 -21.28
CA GLY A 118 17.79 9.58 -22.66
C GLY A 118 18.16 8.11 -22.80
N THR A 119 18.30 7.35 -21.72
CA THR A 119 18.63 5.93 -21.73
C THR A 119 17.49 5.12 -22.36
N ARG A 120 17.81 4.32 -23.38
CA ARG A 120 16.83 3.43 -24.03
C ARG A 120 16.37 2.34 -23.05
N ILE A 121 15.06 2.11 -23.02
CA ILE A 121 14.43 1.04 -22.23
C ILE A 121 14.42 -0.24 -23.08
N PRO A 122 15.09 -1.32 -22.65
CA PRO A 122 14.97 -2.61 -23.30
C PRO A 122 13.60 -3.23 -23.00
N ASP A 123 13.06 -3.98 -23.96
CA ASP A 123 11.84 -4.78 -23.84
C ASP A 123 10.67 -4.01 -23.19
N PRO A 124 10.26 -2.84 -23.75
CA PRO A 124 9.24 -1.98 -23.17
C PRO A 124 7.88 -2.70 -22.97
N GLU A 125 7.60 -3.71 -23.78
CA GLU A 125 6.41 -4.57 -23.69
C GLU A 125 6.37 -5.43 -22.42
N GLU A 126 7.51 -5.71 -21.80
CA GLU A 126 7.59 -6.45 -20.54
C GLU A 126 7.66 -5.51 -19.31
N ARG A 127 7.67 -4.19 -19.54
CA ARG A 127 7.86 -3.20 -18.48
C ARG A 127 6.51 -2.65 -17.99
N GLN A 128 6.23 -2.85 -16.70
CA GLN A 128 5.14 -2.16 -16.01
C GLN A 128 5.64 -0.97 -15.21
N VAL A 129 4.83 0.09 -15.16
CA VAL A 129 5.07 1.31 -14.40
C VAL A 129 3.83 1.72 -13.62
N LEU A 130 4.02 2.46 -12.53
CA LEU A 130 2.92 3.03 -11.75
C LEU A 130 2.48 4.34 -12.39
N VAL A 131 1.22 4.41 -12.80
CA VAL A 131 0.59 5.61 -13.35
C VAL A 131 -0.47 6.11 -12.39
N SER A 132 -0.58 7.43 -12.23
CA SER A 132 -1.64 8.05 -11.43
C SER A 132 -3.03 7.58 -11.87
N CYS A 133 -3.90 7.33 -10.91
CA CYS A 133 -5.28 6.94 -11.15
C CYS A 133 -6.26 7.74 -10.28
N LEU A 134 -7.54 7.64 -10.60
CA LEU A 134 -8.56 8.26 -9.76
C LEU A 134 -8.62 7.55 -8.40
N ASP A 135 -8.55 8.32 -7.33
CA ASP A 135 -8.70 7.79 -5.98
C ASP A 135 -10.14 7.30 -5.75
N PRO A 136 -10.37 5.99 -5.54
CA PRO A 136 -11.70 5.49 -5.21
C PRO A 136 -12.09 5.80 -3.76
N VAL A 137 -11.13 6.19 -2.91
CA VAL A 137 -11.39 6.44 -1.50
C VAL A 137 -12.13 7.77 -1.33
N PRO A 138 -13.27 7.78 -0.60
CA PRO A 138 -13.98 9.02 -0.33
C PRO A 138 -13.07 10.02 0.36
N LYS A 139 -12.94 11.21 -0.24
CA LYS A 139 -12.29 12.33 0.44
C LYS A 139 -13.14 12.70 1.65
N ARG A 140 -12.48 13.04 2.76
CA ARG A 140 -13.15 13.54 3.96
C ARG A 140 -14.03 14.72 3.56
N GLN A 141 -15.35 14.56 3.66
CA GLN A 141 -16.26 15.68 3.51
C GLN A 141 -15.98 16.65 4.67
N PRO A 142 -15.73 17.94 4.39
CA PRO A 142 -15.73 18.94 5.43
C PRO A 142 -17.18 19.21 5.82
N ASP A 143 -17.81 18.36 6.67
CA ASP A 143 -18.92 18.80 7.52
C ASP A 143 -19.26 17.82 8.67
N PRO A 144 -19.50 18.31 9.90
CA PRO A 144 -19.70 17.50 11.11
C PRO A 144 -21.19 17.16 11.37
N GLY A 145 -22.00 16.91 10.32
CA GLY A 145 -23.47 16.81 10.45
C GLY A 145 -24.16 15.60 9.81
N SER A 146 -23.50 14.85 8.93
CA SER A 146 -24.13 13.77 8.17
C SER A 146 -23.77 12.41 8.75
N GLY A 147 -24.62 11.93 9.66
CA GLY A 147 -24.57 10.56 10.18
C GLY A 147 -24.68 9.53 9.05
N THR A 148 -23.55 9.02 8.59
CA THR A 148 -23.49 7.80 7.78
C THR A 148 -23.14 6.66 8.71
N ALA A 149 -24.02 5.66 8.78
CA ALA A 149 -23.84 4.50 9.66
C ALA A 149 -22.53 3.77 9.34
N PRO A 150 -21.79 3.27 10.35
CA PRO A 150 -20.54 2.56 10.13
C PRO A 150 -20.79 1.27 9.32
N PRO A 151 -19.84 0.86 8.45
CA PRO A 151 -19.94 -0.42 7.76
C PRO A 151 -20.00 -1.59 8.76
N PRO A 152 -20.64 -2.71 8.40
CA PRO A 152 -20.75 -3.87 9.28
C PRO A 152 -19.37 -4.40 9.65
N ALA A 153 -19.22 -4.85 10.90
CA ALA A 153 -17.99 -5.45 11.40
C ALA A 153 -17.61 -6.68 10.55
N PRO A 154 -16.31 -6.93 10.30
CA PRO A 154 -15.88 -8.13 9.57
C PRO A 154 -16.21 -9.40 10.38
N PRO A 155 -16.42 -10.54 9.69
CA PRO A 155 -16.66 -11.81 10.37
C PRO A 155 -15.44 -12.19 11.23
N SER A 156 -15.71 -12.55 12.48
CA SER A 156 -14.75 -13.17 13.38
C SER A 156 -14.40 -14.56 12.86
N TRP A 157 -13.14 -14.76 12.46
CA TRP A 157 -12.54 -16.06 12.19
C TRP A 157 -11.83 -16.57 13.44
#